data_AF-A0A143QFF0-F1
#
_entry.id   AF-A0A143QFF0-F1
#
_cell.length_a   1.000
_cell.length_b   1.000
_cell.length_c   1.000
_cell.angle_alpha   90.00
_cell.angle_beta   90.00
_cell.angle_gamma   90.00
#
_symmetry.space_group_name_H-M   'P 1'
#
loop_
_entity.id
_entity.type
_entity.pdbx_description
1 polymer ?
#
loop_
_entity_poly.entity_id
_entity_poly.type
_entity_poly.pdbx_seq_one_letter_code
_entity_poly.pdbx_strand_id
1 'polypeptide(L)'
;MTVDLTKGDNRATEPVNPYAVISLVAALLGLFPVAIVFGILAFWRPAGRGIAIAGLAIGVIELLVVATVVYGFGSLTPRTSASVETLVPYSLPATALFTVPSTTEPPAPVETTADATEAPSAPLPEVDGPCDPGVDNHGTSADGTFLKCTYAGSTRAHWVQSAPIIDGNAEPGSECDPAARGIAVSPDGFDMFCVSDGANGGGYWSPGP
;
A
#
# COMPACT_ATOMS: atom_id res chain seq x y z
N MET A 1 21.77 67.15 0.90
CA MET A 1 22.04 65.71 0.93
C MET A 1 20.71 65.00 1.12
N THR A 2 20.06 64.64 0.02
CA THR A 2 18.76 63.97 0.01
C THR A 2 19.00 62.47 -0.03
N VAL A 3 18.59 61.77 1.03
CA VAL A 3 18.66 60.31 1.08
C VAL A 3 17.60 59.77 0.15
N ASP A 4 18.04 59.17 -0.94
CA ASP A 4 17.20 58.55 -1.94
C ASP A 4 16.68 57.20 -1.40
N LEU A 5 15.43 57.20 -0.93
CA LEU A 5 14.72 56.01 -0.43
C LEU A 5 14.20 55.12 -1.56
N THR A 6 14.51 55.44 -2.83
CA THR A 6 14.06 54.70 -4.01
C THR A 6 15.00 53.56 -4.40
N LYS A 7 15.99 53.23 -3.57
CA LYS A 7 16.71 51.96 -3.68
C LYS A 7 15.83 50.85 -3.11
N GLY A 8 14.78 50.54 -3.86
CA GLY A 8 13.98 49.34 -3.65
C GLY A 8 14.93 48.17 -3.49
N ASP A 9 14.86 47.54 -2.32
CA ASP A 9 15.49 46.26 -2.02
C ASP A 9 14.81 45.22 -2.91
N ASN A 10 15.14 45.24 -4.21
CA ASN A 10 14.85 44.19 -5.17
C ASN A 10 15.82 43.02 -4.91
N ARG A 11 15.98 42.62 -3.66
CA ARG A 11 16.30 41.24 -3.36
C ARG A 11 15.05 40.46 -3.70
N ALA A 12 14.91 40.18 -5.00
CA ALA A 12 14.07 39.10 -5.48
C ALA A 12 14.28 37.95 -4.50
N THR A 13 13.25 37.66 -3.71
CA THR A 13 13.31 36.64 -2.69
C THR A 13 13.53 35.35 -3.44
N GLU A 14 14.79 34.90 -3.46
CA GLU A 14 15.17 33.73 -4.23
C GLU A 14 14.26 32.59 -3.75
N PRO A 15 13.57 31.87 -4.66
CA PRO A 15 12.60 30.86 -4.26
C PRO A 15 13.25 29.86 -3.30
N VAL A 16 12.83 29.89 -2.03
CA VAL A 16 13.39 29.01 -1.00
C VAL A 16 13.06 27.58 -1.37
N ASN A 17 14.09 26.73 -1.47
CA ASN A 17 13.93 25.34 -1.89
C ASN A 17 13.06 24.59 -0.85
N PRO A 18 11.86 24.11 -1.21
CA PRO A 18 10.95 23.45 -0.26
C PRO A 18 11.57 22.20 0.36
N TYR A 19 12.45 21.50 -0.36
CA TYR A 19 13.16 20.32 0.15
C TYR A 19 14.14 20.66 1.28
N ALA A 20 14.73 21.86 1.27
CA ALA A 20 15.62 22.32 2.33
C ALA A 20 14.86 22.61 3.64
N VAL A 21 13.66 23.19 3.52
CA VAL A 21 12.78 23.45 4.68
C VAL A 21 12.34 22.11 5.31
N ILE A 22 11.92 21.16 4.48
CA ILE A 22 11.50 19.82 4.94
C ILE A 22 12.66 19.08 5.62
N SER A 23 13.87 19.14 5.05
CA SER A 23 15.07 18.53 5.64
C SER A 23 15.38 19.11 7.03
N LEU A 24 15.28 20.44 7.19
CA LEU A 24 15.53 21.11 8.46
C LEU A 24 14.50 20.77 9.54
N VAL A 25 13.22 20.77 9.19
CA VAL A 25 12.14 20.41 10.12
C VAL A 25 12.26 18.94 10.54
N ALA A 26 12.56 18.04 9.59
CA ALA A 26 12.78 16.63 9.88
C ALA A 26 13.98 16.41 10.82
N ALA A 27 15.07 17.16 10.65
CA ALA A 27 16.22 17.11 11.54
C ALA A 27 15.87 17.59 12.96
N LEU A 28 15.12 18.69 13.09
CA LEU A 28 14.68 19.21 14.40
C LEU A 28 13.75 18.24 15.14
N LEU A 29 12.99 17.43 14.41
CA LEU A 29 12.10 16.41 14.97
C LEU A 29 12.80 15.05 15.20
N GLY A 30 14.11 14.94 14.93
CA GLY A 30 14.87 13.70 15.09
C GLY A 30 14.56 12.64 14.04
N LEU A 31 13.92 13.00 12.93
CA LEU A 31 13.59 12.11 11.81
C LEU A 31 14.78 12.01 10.85
N PHE A 32 15.91 11.48 11.35
CA PHE A 32 17.19 11.42 10.62
C PHE A 32 17.11 10.82 9.21
N PRO A 33 16.44 9.68 8.97
CA PRO A 33 16.38 9.09 7.63
C PRO A 33 15.69 10.02 6.63
N VAL A 34 14.63 10.69 7.07
CA VAL A 34 13.87 11.65 6.27
C VAL A 34 14.73 12.89 6.01
N ALA A 35 15.36 13.43 7.05
CA ALA A 35 16.24 14.60 6.94
C ALA A 35 17.38 14.41 5.94
N ILE A 36 18.00 13.22 5.92
CA ILE A 36 19.10 12.85 5.02
C ILE A 36 18.63 12.82 3.56
N VAL A 37 17.52 12.14 3.25
CA VAL A 37 17.00 12.03 1.88
C VAL A 37 16.66 13.41 1.31
N PHE A 38 15.92 14.22 2.08
CA PHE A 38 15.54 15.56 1.63
C PHE A 38 16.71 16.54 1.57
N GLY A 39 17.74 16.37 2.42
CA GLY A 39 18.98 17.14 2.36
C GLY A 39 19.80 16.86 1.10
N ILE A 40 19.88 15.59 0.68
CA ILE A 40 20.55 15.18 -0.56
C ILE A 40 19.79 15.72 -1.79
N LEU A 41 18.46 15.65 -1.78
CA LEU A 41 17.63 16.21 -2.86
C LEU A 41 17.75 17.75 -2.96
N ALA A 42 17.93 18.44 -1.83
CA ALA A 42 18.20 19.87 -1.82
C ALA A 42 19.57 20.21 -2.45
N PHE A 43 20.55 19.31 -2.35
CA PHE A 43 21.92 19.48 -2.88
C PHE A 43 22.02 19.39 -4.41
N TRP A 44 21.05 18.76 -5.08
CA TRP A 44 21.02 18.66 -6.55
C TRP A 44 20.63 19.96 -7.25
N ARG A 45 20.27 21.01 -6.50
CA ARG A 45 20.08 22.39 -7.00
C ARG A 45 21.27 23.26 -6.57
N PRO A 46 21.98 23.94 -7.49
CA PRO A 46 23.24 24.65 -7.19
C PRO A 46 23.12 25.83 -6.20
N ALA A 47 21.92 26.24 -5.81
CA ALA A 47 21.66 27.39 -4.93
C ALA A 47 21.58 27.08 -3.41
N GLY A 48 21.89 25.85 -2.94
CA GLY A 48 21.63 25.43 -1.54
C GLY A 48 22.81 24.92 -0.72
N ARG A 49 24.04 25.00 -1.23
CA ARG A 49 25.20 24.24 -0.71
C ARG A 49 25.55 24.49 0.76
N GLY A 50 25.34 25.70 1.30
CA GLY A 50 25.75 26.04 2.66
C GLY A 50 24.92 25.36 3.77
N ILE A 51 23.60 25.33 3.59
CA ILE A 51 22.67 24.79 4.62
C ILE A 51 22.78 23.27 4.69
N ALA A 52 23.03 22.62 3.55
CA ALA A 52 23.09 21.18 3.49
C ALA A 52 24.42 20.60 4.05
N ILE A 53 25.51 21.38 4.03
CA ILE A 53 26.75 21.02 4.78
C ILE A 53 26.51 21.10 6.29
N ALA A 54 25.80 22.12 6.76
CA ALA A 54 25.46 22.26 8.17
C ALA A 54 24.54 21.12 8.66
N GLY A 55 23.54 20.73 7.85
CA GLY A 55 22.67 19.59 8.14
C GLY A 55 23.44 18.27 8.25
N LEU A 56 24.40 18.02 7.35
CA LEU A 56 25.25 16.83 7.40
C LEU A 56 26.15 16.84 8.65
N ALA A 57 26.76 17.97 8.99
CA ALA A 57 27.62 18.09 10.16
C ALA A 57 26.85 17.82 11.47
N ILE A 58 25.62 18.33 11.59
CA ILE A 58 24.75 18.07 12.75
C ILE A 58 24.37 16.57 12.82
N GLY A 59 24.01 15.96 11.69
CA GLY A 59 23.70 14.52 11.65
C GLY A 59 24.87 13.63 12.06
N VAL A 60 26.11 13.98 11.69
CA VAL A 60 27.32 13.24 12.11
C VAL A 60 27.58 13.37 13.62
N ILE A 61 27.42 14.57 14.18
CA ILE A 61 27.60 14.81 15.61
C ILE A 61 26.59 13.99 16.41
N GLU A 62 25.34 13.92 15.96
CA GLU A 62 24.30 13.16 16.64
C GLU A 62 24.51 11.65 16.57
N LEU A 63 24.96 11.15 15.43
CA LEU A 63 25.34 9.75 15.28
C LEU A 63 26.47 9.36 16.25
N LEU A 64 27.43 10.27 16.49
CA LEU A 64 28.48 10.06 17.49
C LEU A 64 27.92 10.06 18.93
N VAL A 65 26.94 10.90 19.25
CA VAL A 65 26.27 10.90 20.56
C VAL A 65 25.48 9.60 20.76
N VAL A 66 24.70 9.16 19.78
CA VAL A 66 23.98 7.88 19.86
C VAL A 66 24.95 6.71 19.99
N ALA A 67 26.02 6.69 19.20
CA ALA A 67 27.05 5.66 19.31
C ALA A 67 27.68 5.65 20.71
N THR A 68 28.06 6.80 21.26
CA THR A 68 28.62 6.86 22.62
C THR A 68 27.62 6.45 23.70
N VAL A 69 26.33 6.68 23.54
CA VAL A 69 25.30 6.16 24.46
C VAL A 69 25.15 4.64 24.32
N VAL A 70 25.01 4.13 23.10
CA VAL A 70 24.82 2.69 22.84
C VAL A 70 26.05 1.88 23.28
N TYR A 71 27.24 2.34 22.92
CA TYR A 71 28.49 1.66 23.27
C TYR A 71 28.99 2.01 24.69
N GLY A 72 28.59 3.16 25.26
CA GLY A 72 28.96 3.57 26.62
C GLY A 72 28.06 3.00 27.72
N PHE A 73 26.77 2.74 27.42
CA PHE A 73 25.84 2.07 28.36
C PHE A 73 25.74 0.55 28.17
N GLY A 74 26.45 -0.02 27.19
CA GLY A 74 26.47 -1.47 26.92
C GLY A 74 27.05 -2.35 28.04
N SER A 75 27.53 -1.77 29.16
CA SER A 75 28.04 -2.52 30.31
C SER A 75 27.03 -2.68 31.46
N LEU A 76 25.79 -2.21 31.34
CA LEU A 76 24.76 -2.36 32.37
C LEU A 76 23.48 -2.95 31.81
N THR A 77 23.52 -4.22 31.37
CA THR A 77 22.30 -5.02 31.20
C THR A 77 22.03 -5.82 32.49
N PRO A 78 20.93 -5.56 33.22
CA PRO A 78 20.39 -6.53 34.15
C PRO A 78 19.90 -7.75 33.36
N ARG A 79 20.35 -8.95 33.75
CA ARG A 79 19.74 -10.20 33.30
C ARG A 79 18.33 -10.29 33.87
N THR A 80 17.32 -10.13 33.04
CA THR A 80 15.98 -10.61 33.36
C THR A 80 15.85 -12.01 32.77
N SER A 81 15.91 -13.00 33.66
CA SER A 81 15.66 -14.41 33.38
C SER A 81 14.19 -14.62 33.02
N ALA A 82 13.88 -14.54 31.73
CA ALA A 82 12.73 -15.15 31.04
C ALA A 82 12.72 -16.69 31.05
N SER A 83 12.70 -17.38 32.20
CA SER A 83 12.70 -18.86 32.19
C SER A 83 11.29 -19.45 32.30
N VAL A 84 10.83 -19.97 31.16
CA VAL A 84 9.97 -21.16 30.95
C VAL A 84 8.53 -21.06 31.49
N GLU A 85 7.63 -20.58 30.64
CA GLU A 85 6.22 -20.93 30.73
C GLU A 85 5.98 -22.25 29.99
N THR A 86 5.50 -23.22 30.76
CA THR A 86 5.22 -24.60 30.40
C THR A 86 4.27 -24.70 29.21
N LEU A 87 4.73 -25.40 28.17
CA LEU A 87 3.91 -25.90 27.06
C LEU A 87 2.68 -26.65 27.58
N VAL A 88 1.49 -26.08 27.37
CA VAL A 88 0.23 -26.84 27.39
C VAL A 88 -0.08 -27.22 25.93
N PRO A 89 0.09 -28.49 25.51
CA PRO A 89 -0.43 -28.92 24.23
C PRO A 89 -1.95 -29.02 24.33
N TYR A 90 -2.67 -28.10 23.68
CA TYR A 90 -4.11 -28.24 23.47
C TYR A 90 -4.33 -29.30 22.39
N SER A 91 -4.84 -30.46 22.77
CA SER A 91 -5.25 -31.53 21.87
C SER A 91 -6.62 -31.21 21.27
N LEU A 92 -6.69 -30.98 19.96
CA LEU A 92 -7.95 -30.97 19.20
C LEU A 92 -8.34 -32.41 18.82
N PRO A 93 -9.62 -32.80 18.95
CA PRO A 93 -10.07 -34.14 18.58
C PRO A 93 -10.16 -34.33 17.07
N ALA A 94 -10.09 -35.62 16.71
CA ALA A 94 -9.83 -36.16 15.39
C ALA A 94 -10.89 -35.89 14.31
N THR A 95 -10.35 -35.88 13.10
CA THR A 95 -10.93 -36.17 11.78
C THR A 95 -12.28 -36.92 11.80
N ALA A 96 -13.32 -36.30 11.24
CA ALA A 96 -14.46 -37.00 10.69
C ALA A 96 -14.38 -36.93 9.16
N LEU A 97 -14.02 -38.04 8.53
CA LEU A 97 -14.19 -38.25 7.09
C LEU A 97 -15.69 -38.45 6.84
N PHE A 98 -16.31 -37.54 6.08
CA PHE A 98 -17.65 -37.77 5.54
C PHE A 98 -17.52 -38.25 4.09
N THR A 99 -17.65 -39.55 3.90
CA THR A 99 -17.80 -40.19 2.59
C THR A 99 -19.25 -40.03 2.17
N VAL A 100 -19.51 -39.28 1.10
CA VAL A 100 -20.84 -39.24 0.46
C VAL A 100 -20.86 -40.26 -0.68
N PRO A 101 -21.85 -41.18 -0.75
CA PRO A 101 -21.95 -42.15 -1.82
C PRO A 101 -22.38 -41.48 -3.13
N SER A 102 -21.77 -41.91 -4.24
CA SER A 102 -22.22 -41.59 -5.59
C SER A 102 -23.52 -42.37 -5.86
N THR A 103 -24.58 -41.67 -6.28
CA THR A 103 -25.78 -42.31 -6.84
C THR A 103 -26.18 -41.59 -8.13
N THR A 104 -25.96 -42.31 -9.23
CA THR A 104 -26.53 -42.10 -10.56
C THR A 104 -28.02 -42.43 -10.53
N GLU A 105 -28.90 -41.55 -11.04
CA GLU A 105 -29.87 -41.82 -12.12
C GLU A 105 -30.70 -40.54 -12.46
N PRO A 106 -31.00 -40.24 -13.75
CA PRO A 106 -31.74 -39.05 -14.17
C PRO A 106 -33.27 -39.27 -14.26
N PRO A 107 -34.10 -38.24 -14.00
CA PRO A 107 -35.44 -38.17 -14.56
C PRO A 107 -35.54 -37.19 -15.76
N ALA A 108 -36.41 -37.58 -16.69
CA ALA A 108 -36.72 -37.01 -18.00
C ALA A 108 -37.12 -35.51 -18.01
N PRO A 109 -37.04 -34.84 -19.19
CA PRO A 109 -37.25 -33.40 -19.31
C PRO A 109 -38.74 -33.07 -19.16
N VAL A 110 -39.07 -32.21 -18.21
CA VAL A 110 -40.39 -31.56 -18.16
C VAL A 110 -40.24 -30.25 -18.92
N GLU A 111 -40.80 -30.18 -20.12
CA GLU A 111 -41.02 -28.93 -20.85
C GLU A 111 -41.83 -27.98 -19.96
N THR A 112 -41.15 -27.06 -19.31
CA THR A 112 -41.76 -25.86 -18.76
C THR A 112 -41.41 -24.75 -19.73
N THR A 113 -42.39 -24.35 -20.52
CA THR A 113 -42.40 -23.07 -21.22
C THR A 113 -42.29 -21.97 -20.17
N ALA A 114 -41.06 -21.62 -19.82
CA ALA A 114 -40.77 -20.38 -19.12
C ALA A 114 -40.98 -19.27 -20.14
N ASP A 115 -42.11 -18.59 -19.99
CA ASP A 115 -42.35 -17.27 -20.53
C ASP A 115 -41.12 -16.41 -20.21
N ALA A 116 -40.27 -16.19 -21.20
CA ALA A 116 -39.13 -15.31 -21.10
C ALA A 116 -39.66 -13.87 -21.11
N THR A 117 -40.19 -13.45 -19.96
CA THR A 117 -40.19 -12.05 -19.61
C THR A 117 -38.70 -11.67 -19.49
N GLU A 118 -38.19 -11.07 -20.56
CA GLU A 118 -36.86 -10.48 -20.66
C GLU A 118 -36.68 -9.53 -19.47
N ALA A 119 -35.99 -10.02 -18.44
CA ALA A 119 -35.52 -9.17 -17.37
C ALA A 119 -34.67 -8.06 -18.03
N PRO A 120 -34.85 -6.78 -17.66
CA PRO A 120 -34.02 -5.72 -18.21
C PRO A 120 -32.56 -6.11 -18.04
N SER A 121 -31.85 -6.29 -19.16
CA SER A 121 -30.41 -6.48 -19.14
C SER A 121 -29.84 -5.26 -18.41
N ALA A 122 -29.31 -5.47 -17.21
CA ALA A 122 -28.68 -4.40 -16.46
C ALA A 122 -27.58 -3.80 -17.35
N PRO A 123 -27.52 -2.47 -17.50
CA PRO A 123 -26.49 -1.86 -18.32
C PRO A 123 -25.13 -2.27 -17.76
N LEU A 124 -24.26 -2.77 -18.64
CA LEU A 124 -22.88 -3.08 -18.29
C LEU A 124 -22.18 -1.79 -17.81
N PRO A 125 -21.25 -1.89 -16.85
CA PRO A 125 -20.55 -0.74 -16.32
C PRO A 125 -19.71 -0.07 -17.41
N GLU A 126 -19.73 1.26 -17.44
CA GLU A 126 -18.96 2.10 -18.36
C GLU A 126 -17.93 2.91 -17.58
N VAL A 127 -16.77 3.18 -18.18
CA VAL A 127 -15.74 4.06 -17.58
C VAL A 127 -16.35 5.43 -17.25
N ASP A 128 -16.02 5.96 -16.08
CA ASP A 128 -16.57 7.19 -15.50
C ASP A 128 -18.09 7.15 -15.21
N GLY A 129 -18.75 6.02 -15.47
CA GLY A 129 -20.13 5.78 -15.10
C GLY A 129 -20.32 5.76 -13.58
N PRO A 130 -21.51 6.13 -13.08
CA PRO A 130 -21.82 6.07 -11.66
C PRO A 130 -21.82 4.61 -11.17
N CYS A 131 -21.42 4.41 -9.92
CA CYS A 131 -21.45 3.12 -9.25
C CYS A 131 -21.65 3.31 -7.73
N ASP A 132 -22.07 2.25 -7.04
CA ASP A 132 -22.18 2.24 -5.58
C ASP A 132 -21.14 1.28 -4.98
N PRO A 133 -20.10 1.78 -4.27
CA PRO A 133 -19.01 0.94 -3.76
C PRO A 133 -19.45 -0.07 -2.68
N GLY A 134 -20.68 0.06 -2.14
CA GLY A 134 -21.24 -0.91 -1.19
C GLY A 134 -21.80 -2.17 -1.85
N VAL A 135 -22.10 -2.13 -3.15
CA VAL A 135 -22.66 -3.25 -3.93
C VAL A 135 -21.81 -3.57 -5.16
N ASP A 136 -21.28 -2.55 -5.79
CA ASP A 136 -20.43 -2.59 -6.96
C ASP A 136 -18.97 -2.48 -6.51
N ASN A 137 -18.23 -3.59 -6.46
CA ASN A 137 -16.80 -3.54 -6.15
C ASN A 137 -15.98 -3.59 -7.45
N HIS A 138 -16.21 -4.64 -8.25
CA HIS A 138 -15.58 -4.86 -9.55
C HIS A 138 -16.61 -5.03 -10.65
N GLY A 139 -16.24 -4.63 -11.85
CA GLY A 139 -17.06 -4.75 -13.04
C GLY A 139 -16.21 -5.05 -14.27
N THR A 140 -16.87 -5.47 -15.33
CA THR A 140 -16.25 -5.59 -16.65
C THR A 140 -17.13 -4.86 -17.64
N SER A 141 -16.55 -3.93 -18.39
CA SER A 141 -17.27 -3.20 -19.42
C SER A 141 -17.63 -4.11 -20.59
N ALA A 142 -18.52 -3.63 -21.47
CA ALA A 142 -18.88 -4.34 -22.70
C ALA A 142 -17.67 -4.67 -23.59
N ASP A 143 -16.60 -3.88 -23.51
CA ASP A 143 -15.36 -4.06 -24.28
C ASP A 143 -14.35 -4.99 -23.59
N GLY A 144 -14.70 -5.59 -22.45
CA GLY A 144 -13.80 -6.44 -21.67
C GLY A 144 -12.82 -5.68 -20.78
N THR A 145 -13.02 -4.37 -20.58
CA THR A 145 -12.18 -3.58 -19.67
C THR A 145 -12.55 -3.87 -18.23
N PHE A 146 -11.56 -4.18 -17.39
CA PHE A 146 -11.76 -4.35 -15.95
C PHE A 146 -11.94 -2.98 -15.29
N LEU A 147 -12.97 -2.89 -14.44
CA LEU A 147 -13.35 -1.66 -13.76
C LEU A 147 -13.38 -1.88 -12.24
N LYS A 148 -12.95 -0.87 -11.51
CA LYS A 148 -13.09 -0.74 -10.04
C LYS A 148 -14.08 0.38 -9.75
N CYS A 149 -15.07 0.14 -8.89
CA CYS A 149 -15.89 1.22 -8.38
C CYS A 149 -15.14 1.90 -7.22
N THR A 150 -14.80 3.18 -7.38
CA THR A 150 -14.09 3.92 -6.33
C THR A 150 -14.31 5.42 -6.48
N TYR A 151 -13.90 6.18 -5.47
CA TYR A 151 -13.96 7.63 -5.52
C TYR A 151 -12.85 8.22 -6.39
N ALA A 152 -11.67 7.60 -6.50
CA ALA A 152 -10.54 8.09 -7.32
C ALA A 152 -10.28 9.62 -7.24
N GLY A 153 -10.36 10.20 -6.04
CA GLY A 153 -10.18 11.65 -5.83
C GLY A 153 -11.42 12.52 -6.10
N SER A 154 -12.53 11.92 -6.49
CA SER A 154 -13.86 12.53 -6.61
C SER A 154 -14.64 12.50 -5.29
N THR A 155 -15.69 13.31 -5.22
CA THR A 155 -16.70 13.27 -4.14
C THR A 155 -17.78 12.20 -4.37
N ARG A 156 -17.79 11.57 -5.54
CA ARG A 156 -18.73 10.52 -5.93
C ARG A 156 -17.97 9.32 -6.47
N ALA A 157 -18.42 8.13 -6.11
CA ALA A 157 -17.89 6.90 -6.67
C ALA A 157 -18.28 6.78 -8.14
N HIS A 158 -17.34 6.30 -8.94
CA HIS A 158 -17.50 6.04 -10.36
C HIS A 158 -16.59 4.87 -10.76
N TRP A 159 -16.91 4.27 -11.90
CA TRP A 159 -16.11 3.20 -12.48
C TRP A 159 -14.80 3.75 -13.05
N VAL A 160 -13.68 3.26 -12.54
CA VAL A 160 -12.35 3.56 -13.09
C VAL A 160 -11.73 2.30 -13.66
N GLN A 161 -10.91 2.46 -14.70
CA GLN A 161 -10.15 1.35 -15.27
C GLN A 161 -9.20 0.75 -14.23
N SER A 162 -9.22 -0.57 -14.08
CA SER A 162 -8.38 -1.32 -13.15
C SER A 162 -7.50 -2.34 -13.86
N ALA A 163 -6.55 -2.91 -13.12
CA ALA A 163 -5.79 -4.06 -13.57
C ALA A 163 -6.72 -5.30 -13.67
N PRO A 164 -6.40 -6.26 -14.57
CA PRO A 164 -7.19 -7.47 -14.70
C PRO A 164 -7.17 -8.29 -13.40
N ILE A 165 -8.29 -8.98 -13.13
CA ILE A 165 -8.39 -9.93 -12.03
C ILE A 165 -7.82 -11.27 -12.51
N ILE A 166 -6.73 -11.72 -11.90
CA ILE A 166 -6.02 -12.96 -12.28
C ILE A 166 -6.36 -14.14 -11.38
N ASP A 167 -6.90 -13.89 -10.18
CA ASP A 167 -7.40 -14.90 -9.26
C ASP A 167 -8.59 -14.32 -8.48
N GLY A 168 -9.70 -15.05 -8.41
CA GLY A 168 -10.92 -14.63 -7.72
C GLY A 168 -11.08 -15.19 -6.31
N ASN A 169 -10.11 -16.00 -5.84
CA ASN A 169 -10.19 -16.67 -4.55
C ASN A 169 -8.80 -16.74 -3.87
N ALA A 170 -8.06 -15.64 -3.92
CA ALA A 170 -6.72 -15.55 -3.35
C ALA A 170 -6.76 -15.36 -1.82
N GLU A 171 -6.25 -16.34 -1.08
CA GLU A 171 -6.16 -16.24 0.37
C GLU A 171 -4.95 -15.38 0.80
N PRO A 172 -5.08 -14.49 1.80
CA PRO A 172 -3.95 -13.74 2.33
C PRO A 172 -2.80 -14.65 2.77
N GLY A 173 -1.59 -14.36 2.29
CA GLY A 173 -0.38 -15.14 2.59
C GLY A 173 -0.18 -16.38 1.72
N SER A 174 -1.15 -16.76 0.87
CA SER A 174 -0.96 -17.82 -0.11
C SER A 174 -0.01 -17.39 -1.24
N GLU A 175 0.61 -18.36 -1.91
CA GLU A 175 1.62 -18.11 -2.94
C GLU A 175 1.03 -17.41 -4.17
N CYS A 176 1.81 -16.51 -4.76
CA CYS A 176 1.48 -15.84 -6.02
C CYS A 176 2.70 -15.71 -6.92
N ASP A 177 2.46 -15.61 -8.23
CA ASP A 177 3.52 -15.32 -9.20
C ASP A 177 3.68 -13.79 -9.36
N PRO A 178 4.80 -13.19 -8.91
CA PRO A 178 5.03 -11.75 -9.04
C PRO A 178 5.26 -11.29 -10.50
N ALA A 179 5.46 -12.23 -11.45
CA ALA A 179 5.54 -11.92 -12.87
C ALA A 179 4.15 -11.72 -13.51
N ALA A 180 3.10 -12.29 -12.92
CA ALA A 180 1.73 -12.12 -13.39
C ALA A 180 1.27 -10.66 -13.20
N ARG A 181 0.69 -10.09 -14.26
CA ARG A 181 0.19 -8.70 -14.26
C ARG A 181 -1.29 -8.70 -13.95
N GLY A 182 -1.66 -8.25 -12.76
CA GLY A 182 -3.06 -8.15 -12.34
C GLY A 182 -3.19 -7.99 -10.83
N ILE A 183 -4.44 -7.99 -10.38
CA ILE A 183 -4.80 -8.12 -8.97
C ILE A 183 -5.52 -9.44 -8.74
N ALA A 184 -5.66 -9.84 -7.50
CA ALA A 184 -6.57 -10.91 -7.12
C ALA A 184 -7.68 -10.38 -6.21
N VAL A 185 -8.68 -11.21 -5.99
CA VAL A 185 -9.79 -10.95 -5.07
C VAL A 185 -9.82 -12.07 -4.03
N SER A 186 -9.93 -11.71 -2.76
CA SER A 186 -10.07 -12.69 -1.68
C SER A 186 -11.48 -13.31 -1.68
N PRO A 187 -11.69 -14.45 -0.98
CA PRO A 187 -13.02 -15.02 -0.80
C PRO A 187 -14.03 -14.05 -0.16
N ASP A 188 -13.52 -13.10 0.63
CA ASP A 188 -14.30 -12.06 1.30
C ASP A 188 -14.54 -10.82 0.39
N GLY A 189 -14.02 -10.82 -0.84
CA GLY A 189 -14.19 -9.75 -1.81
C GLY A 189 -13.18 -8.61 -1.70
N PHE A 190 -12.08 -8.76 -0.96
CA PHE A 190 -11.05 -7.73 -0.85
C PHE A 190 -10.04 -7.80 -2.00
N ASP A 191 -9.53 -6.64 -2.41
CA ASP A 191 -8.45 -6.58 -3.41
C ASP A 191 -7.16 -7.11 -2.81
N MET A 192 -6.45 -7.92 -3.59
CA MET A 192 -5.19 -8.53 -3.20
C MET A 192 -4.12 -8.17 -4.22
N PHE A 193 -2.92 -7.84 -3.73
CA PHE A 193 -1.75 -7.62 -4.57
C PHE A 193 -0.66 -8.64 -4.24
N CYS A 194 0.07 -9.06 -5.27
CA CYS A 194 1.16 -10.00 -5.12
C CYS A 194 2.41 -9.25 -4.65
N VAL A 195 2.92 -9.59 -3.47
CA VAL A 195 4.16 -9.05 -2.93
C VAL A 195 5.29 -10.01 -3.26
N SER A 196 6.29 -9.55 -4.01
CA SER A 196 7.47 -10.37 -4.30
C SER A 196 8.28 -10.64 -3.04
N ASP A 197 8.70 -11.89 -2.88
CA ASP A 197 9.62 -12.33 -1.82
C ASP A 197 11.09 -11.94 -2.08
N GLY A 198 11.37 -11.36 -3.25
CA GLY A 198 12.68 -10.93 -3.72
C GLY A 198 13.64 -12.06 -4.08
N ALA A 199 13.83 -13.04 -3.19
CA ALA A 199 14.96 -13.97 -3.24
C ALA A 199 14.72 -15.22 -4.11
N ASN A 200 13.48 -15.69 -4.24
CA ASN A 200 13.19 -16.96 -4.91
C ASN A 200 12.30 -16.82 -6.14
N GLY A 201 11.98 -15.57 -6.53
CA GLY A 201 11.06 -15.29 -7.64
C GLY A 201 9.61 -15.64 -7.32
N GLY A 202 9.31 -15.97 -6.06
CA GLY A 202 7.96 -16.18 -5.57
C GLY A 202 7.36 -14.89 -5.02
N GLY A 203 6.11 -14.98 -4.61
CA GLY A 203 5.42 -13.92 -3.91
C GLY A 203 4.32 -14.47 -3.03
N TYR A 204 3.73 -13.59 -2.23
CA TYR A 204 2.54 -13.90 -1.45
C TYR A 204 1.45 -12.84 -1.64
N TRP A 205 0.21 -13.28 -1.59
CA TRP A 205 -0.94 -12.38 -1.65
C TRP A 205 -1.05 -11.55 -0.38
N SER A 206 -1.14 -10.23 -0.53
CA SER A 206 -1.38 -9.28 0.57
C SER A 206 -2.64 -8.46 0.30
N PRO A 207 -3.48 -8.19 1.32
CA PRO A 207 -4.61 -7.29 1.18
C PRO A 207 -4.17 -5.89 0.73
N GLY A 208 -4.87 -5.37 -0.26
CA GLY A 208 -4.77 -4.00 -0.77
C GLY A 208 -5.15 -2.96 0.29
N PRO A 209 -4.66 -1.72 0.15
CA PRO A 209 -5.07 -0.59 0.99
C PRO A 209 -6.54 -0.19 0.80
#